data_AF-A0A846XSF5-F1
#
_entry.id   AF-A0A846XSF5-F1
#
_cell.length_a   1.000
_cell.length_b   1.000
_cell.length_c   1.000
_cell.angle_alpha   90.00
_cell.angle_beta   90.00
_cell.angle_gamma   90.00
#
_symmetry.space_group_name_H-M   'P 1'
#
loop_
_entity.id
_entity.type
_entity.pdbx_description
1 polymer ?
#
loop_
_entity_poly.entity_id
_entity_poly.type
_entity_poly.pdbx_seq_one_letter_code
_entity_poly.pdbx_strand_id
1 'polypeptide(L)'
;MYSRLATAMRALADKLDDNVAALGTARSDCYRNITSVPIGHLLRTAPGADGAGAASVADEIRAAAAQSRAAAISTPRPPLSFPTQKLADDYGNSVWGPFYDRLDHAQRESLRDYWLGSEGINAPLRGDATYPPNWERVGRLDRILNLQPVPARLEAWKTIRFDRLFPECLPSDVQPGRRGHFADFVSTSLTRGGIETLGRTRGRDTDLRIEVPPGTPGFFIGEKSAWSWESELLLGRDLGFELLEWDSSAGRWAGAIRILAPDVAAPGSVK
;
A
#
# COMPACT_ATOMS: atom_id res chain seq x y z
N MET A 1 31.23 19.23 -35.21
CA MET A 1 30.25 19.88 -34.30
C MET A 1 29.18 18.89 -33.82
N TYR A 2 28.60 18.08 -34.70
CA TYR A 2 27.61 17.04 -34.35
C TYR A 2 28.04 15.99 -33.31
N SER A 3 29.31 15.58 -33.26
CA SER A 3 29.73 14.56 -32.27
C SER A 3 29.73 15.08 -30.83
N ARG A 4 30.02 16.36 -30.60
CA ARG A 4 30.00 16.95 -29.24
C ARG A 4 28.58 17.08 -28.70
N LEU A 5 27.61 17.40 -29.56
CA LEU A 5 26.20 17.46 -29.17
C LEU A 5 25.66 16.07 -28.82
N ALA A 6 25.99 15.05 -29.63
CA ALA A 6 25.59 13.67 -29.36
C ALA A 6 26.19 13.13 -28.06
N THR A 7 27.47 13.43 -27.78
CA THR A 7 28.11 13.05 -26.50
C THR A 7 27.47 13.77 -25.32
N ALA A 8 27.14 15.06 -25.45
CA ALA A 8 26.47 15.82 -24.38
C ALA A 8 25.04 15.30 -24.10
N MET A 9 24.30 14.92 -25.14
CA MET A 9 22.95 14.35 -25.01
C MET A 9 22.96 12.97 -24.33
N ARG A 10 23.94 12.11 -24.64
CA ARG A 10 24.11 10.83 -23.94
C ARG A 10 24.45 11.00 -22.47
N ALA A 11 25.40 11.88 -22.16
CA ALA A 11 25.78 12.17 -20.77
C ALA A 11 24.61 12.76 -19.97
N LEU A 12 23.72 13.51 -20.61
CA LEU A 12 22.49 14.03 -20.00
C LEU A 12 21.47 12.91 -19.74
N ALA A 13 21.31 11.98 -20.68
CA ALA A 13 20.41 10.84 -20.53
C ALA A 13 20.86 9.90 -19.41
N ASP A 14 22.15 9.55 -19.37
CA ASP A 14 22.72 8.70 -18.31
C ASP A 14 22.50 9.32 -16.91
N LYS A 15 22.71 10.64 -16.81
CA LYS A 15 22.52 11.38 -15.56
C LYS A 15 21.05 11.52 -15.16
N LEU A 16 20.12 11.44 -16.09
CA LEU A 16 18.68 11.41 -15.81
C LEU A 16 18.26 10.05 -15.26
N ASP A 17 18.78 8.95 -15.81
CA ASP A 17 18.52 7.60 -15.32
C ASP A 17 19.06 7.40 -13.90
N ASP A 18 20.27 7.88 -13.61
CA ASP A 18 20.85 7.85 -12.25
C ASP A 18 19.97 8.59 -11.23
N ASN A 19 19.43 9.75 -11.61
CA ASN A 19 18.57 10.55 -10.74
C ASN A 19 17.19 9.88 -10.53
N VAL A 20 16.64 9.20 -11.53
CA VAL A 20 15.40 8.43 -11.42
C VAL A 20 15.58 7.24 -10.48
N ALA A 21 16.71 6.54 -10.57
CA ALA A 21 17.05 5.44 -9.68
C ALA A 21 17.21 5.91 -8.22
N ALA A 22 17.83 7.07 -8.01
CA ALA A 22 18.07 7.62 -6.67
C ALA A 22 16.81 8.17 -5.97
N LEU A 23 15.82 8.67 -6.72
CA LEU A 23 14.68 9.42 -6.16
C LEU A 23 13.36 8.64 -6.06
N GLY A 24 13.29 7.45 -6.66
CA GLY A 24 12.09 6.61 -6.64
C GLY A 24 10.99 7.06 -7.61
N THR A 25 10.18 6.10 -8.07
CA THR A 25 9.28 6.22 -9.24
C THR A 25 8.18 7.27 -9.11
N ALA A 26 7.79 7.69 -7.90
CA ALA A 26 6.71 8.65 -7.67
C ALA A 26 7.06 10.11 -8.06
N ARG A 27 8.35 10.44 -8.25
CA ARG A 27 8.80 11.79 -8.69
C ARG A 27 9.23 11.86 -10.16
N SER A 28 9.26 10.74 -10.88
CA SER A 28 9.70 10.66 -12.28
C SER A 28 8.81 11.43 -13.27
N ASP A 29 7.51 11.52 -13.02
CA ASP A 29 6.58 12.20 -13.92
C ASP A 29 6.80 13.73 -13.97
N CYS A 30 7.22 14.32 -12.84
CA CYS A 30 7.54 15.74 -12.76
C CYS A 30 8.81 16.07 -13.57
N TYR A 31 9.84 15.21 -13.50
CA TYR A 31 11.06 15.36 -14.30
C TYR A 31 10.82 15.12 -15.79
N ARG A 32 9.99 14.14 -16.16
CA ARG A 32 9.63 13.88 -17.55
C ARG A 32 9.00 15.10 -18.22
N ASN A 33 8.13 15.81 -17.50
CA ASN A 33 7.52 17.04 -18.01
C ASN A 33 8.52 18.19 -18.17
N ILE A 34 9.56 18.26 -17.31
CA ILE A 34 10.58 19.31 -17.36
C ILE A 34 11.66 19.01 -18.41
N THR A 35 11.98 17.75 -18.70
CA THR A 35 13.08 17.39 -19.62
C THR A 35 12.61 16.95 -20.99
N SER A 36 11.58 16.11 -21.07
CA SER A 36 11.17 15.47 -22.33
C SER A 36 10.44 16.46 -23.26
N VAL A 37 9.62 17.34 -22.67
CA VAL A 37 8.81 18.31 -23.44
C VAL A 37 9.69 19.41 -24.07
N PRO A 38 10.64 20.05 -23.36
CA PRO A 38 11.50 21.06 -23.97
C PRO A 38 12.53 20.46 -24.95
N ILE A 39 13.06 19.27 -24.68
CA ILE A 39 13.98 18.58 -25.61
C ILE A 39 13.24 18.21 -26.90
N GLY A 40 12.02 17.68 -26.79
CA GLY A 40 11.18 17.40 -27.96
C GLY A 40 10.82 18.67 -28.75
N HIS A 41 10.65 19.81 -28.09
CA HIS A 41 10.47 21.10 -28.75
C HIS A 41 11.73 21.56 -29.48
N LEU A 42 12.91 21.48 -28.84
CA LEU A 42 14.19 21.87 -29.42
C LEU A 42 14.56 21.03 -30.64
N LEU A 43 14.31 19.72 -30.60
CA LEU A 43 14.55 18.80 -31.71
C LEU A 43 13.66 19.07 -32.92
N ARG A 44 12.43 19.58 -32.70
CA ARG A 44 11.51 19.97 -33.79
C ARG A 44 11.85 21.32 -34.42
N THR A 45 12.55 22.19 -33.69
CA THR A 45 12.92 23.54 -34.17
C THR A 45 14.34 23.63 -34.76
N ALA A 46 15.12 22.53 -34.72
CA ALA A 46 16.49 22.53 -35.21
C ALA A 46 16.54 22.59 -36.76
N PRO A 47 17.28 23.53 -37.37
CA PRO A 47 17.43 23.62 -38.82
C PRO A 47 18.07 22.34 -39.40
N GLY A 48 17.42 21.72 -40.38
CA GLY A 48 17.88 20.47 -41.00
C GLY A 48 17.31 19.18 -40.40
N ALA A 49 16.44 19.27 -39.39
CA ALA A 49 15.62 18.14 -38.97
C ALA A 49 14.44 18.00 -39.94
N ASP A 50 14.53 17.04 -40.85
CA ASP A 50 13.52 16.75 -41.88
C ASP A 50 12.21 16.13 -41.32
N GLY A 51 11.89 16.36 -40.05
CA GLY A 51 10.70 15.83 -39.35
C GLY A 51 10.67 14.30 -39.19
N ALA A 52 11.19 13.56 -40.16
CA ALA A 52 11.25 12.12 -40.23
C ALA A 52 12.24 11.55 -39.21
N GLY A 53 13.42 12.16 -39.06
CA GLY A 53 14.37 11.76 -38.01
C GLY A 53 13.83 11.96 -36.60
N ALA A 54 13.08 13.06 -36.36
CA ALA A 54 12.47 13.35 -35.07
C ALA A 54 11.29 12.41 -34.75
N ALA A 55 10.51 12.04 -35.77
CA ALA A 55 9.41 11.08 -35.62
C ALA A 55 9.93 9.66 -35.32
N SER A 56 10.98 9.21 -36.03
CA SER A 56 11.62 7.91 -35.81
C SER A 56 12.15 7.77 -34.38
N VAL A 57 12.88 8.79 -33.89
CA VAL A 57 13.40 8.79 -32.52
C VAL A 57 12.27 8.84 -31.49
N ALA A 58 11.20 9.59 -31.74
CA ALA A 58 10.03 9.62 -30.86
C ALA A 58 9.29 8.27 -30.81
N ASP A 59 9.25 7.53 -31.93
CA ASP A 59 8.66 6.19 -32.01
C ASP A 59 9.53 5.14 -31.31
N GLU A 60 10.85 5.20 -31.46
CA GLU A 60 11.80 4.36 -30.73
C GLU A 60 11.72 4.60 -29.21
N ILE A 61 11.65 5.86 -28.77
CA ILE A 61 11.46 6.20 -27.36
C ILE A 61 10.10 5.69 -26.84
N ARG A 62 9.03 5.79 -27.65
CA ARG A 62 7.71 5.25 -27.28
C ARG A 62 7.73 3.73 -27.19
N ALA A 63 8.36 3.04 -28.13
CA ALA A 63 8.48 1.58 -28.15
C ALA A 63 9.34 1.08 -26.97
N ALA A 64 10.47 1.72 -26.71
CA ALA A 64 11.32 1.42 -25.56
C ALA A 64 10.60 1.68 -24.23
N ALA A 65 9.84 2.79 -24.11
CA ALA A 65 9.02 3.06 -22.93
C ALA A 65 7.88 2.04 -22.74
N ALA A 66 7.29 1.55 -23.83
CA ALA A 66 6.27 0.51 -23.80
C ALA A 66 6.88 -0.85 -23.39
N GLN A 67 8.05 -1.21 -23.91
CA GLN A 67 8.79 -2.41 -23.50
C GLN A 67 9.25 -2.34 -22.04
N SER A 68 9.77 -1.20 -21.58
CA SER A 68 10.13 -1.02 -20.18
C SER A 68 8.93 -1.07 -19.24
N ARG A 69 7.74 -0.57 -19.66
CA ARG A 69 6.49 -0.78 -18.91
C ARG A 69 6.09 -2.26 -18.87
N ALA A 70 6.12 -2.94 -20.01
CA ALA A 70 5.78 -4.36 -20.08
C ALA A 70 6.74 -5.23 -19.24
N ALA A 71 8.04 -4.91 -19.24
CA ALA A 71 9.05 -5.58 -18.43
C ALA A 71 8.90 -5.28 -16.93
N ALA A 72 8.58 -4.04 -16.54
CA ALA A 72 8.30 -3.68 -15.15
C ALA A 72 7.01 -4.31 -14.60
N ILE A 73 6.07 -4.70 -15.47
CA ILE A 73 4.87 -5.46 -15.12
C ILE A 73 5.20 -6.96 -14.93
N SER A 74 6.32 -7.46 -15.49
CA SER A 74 6.59 -8.89 -15.63
C SER A 74 7.34 -9.56 -14.46
N THR A 75 7.87 -8.79 -13.49
CA THR A 75 8.40 -9.36 -12.24
C THR A 75 7.72 -8.70 -11.04
N PRO A 76 6.92 -9.45 -10.26
CA PRO A 76 6.28 -8.90 -9.08
C PRO A 76 7.37 -8.45 -8.10
N ARG A 77 7.51 -7.14 -7.90
CA ARG A 77 8.39 -6.62 -6.85
C ARG A 77 7.93 -7.21 -5.51
N PRO A 78 8.86 -7.72 -4.66
CA PRO A 78 8.49 -8.20 -3.34
C PRO A 78 7.82 -7.07 -2.54
N PRO A 79 6.89 -7.42 -1.62
CA PRO A 79 6.31 -6.42 -0.73
C PRO A 79 7.42 -5.75 0.09
N LEU A 80 7.27 -4.44 0.36
CA LEU A 80 8.15 -3.74 1.29
C LEU A 80 7.88 -4.27 2.70
N SER A 81 8.92 -4.79 3.35
CA SER A 81 8.89 -5.22 4.74
C SER A 81 9.90 -4.43 5.56
N PHE A 82 9.61 -4.26 6.85
CA PHE A 82 10.41 -3.44 7.76
C PHE A 82 10.98 -4.32 8.87
N PRO A 83 12.31 -4.56 8.90
CA PRO A 83 12.92 -5.47 9.88
C PRO A 83 12.99 -4.89 11.29
N THR A 84 12.83 -3.58 11.44
CA THR A 84 12.85 -2.89 12.73
C THR A 84 11.71 -1.90 12.83
N GLN A 85 11.24 -1.67 14.06
CA GLN A 85 10.24 -0.65 14.37
C GLN A 85 10.65 0.72 13.80
N LYS A 86 11.90 1.14 14.02
CA LYS A 86 12.37 2.44 13.55
C LYS A 86 12.17 2.62 12.04
N LEU A 87 12.49 1.61 11.24
CA LEU A 87 12.35 1.70 9.78
C LEU A 87 10.87 1.75 9.36
N ALA A 88 10.00 1.02 10.05
CA ALA A 88 8.56 1.11 9.83
C ALA A 88 8.01 2.48 10.20
N ASP A 89 8.42 3.04 11.34
CA ASP A 89 7.97 4.35 11.82
C ASP A 89 8.51 5.47 10.91
N ASP A 90 9.78 5.42 10.51
CA ASP A 90 10.36 6.36 9.54
C ASP A 90 9.56 6.34 8.22
N TYR A 91 9.27 5.14 7.68
CA TYR A 91 8.47 4.99 6.47
C TYR A 91 7.05 5.51 6.67
N GLY A 92 6.36 5.06 7.72
CA GLY A 92 5.00 5.43 8.04
C GLY A 92 4.83 6.94 8.22
N ASN A 93 5.71 7.57 8.97
CA ASN A 93 5.73 9.01 9.17
C ASN A 93 6.02 9.77 7.85
N SER A 94 6.91 9.25 7.00
CA SER A 94 7.20 9.88 5.70
C SER A 94 6.01 9.86 4.73
N VAL A 95 5.19 8.81 4.78
CA VAL A 95 4.04 8.63 3.88
C VAL A 95 2.78 9.31 4.43
N TRP A 96 2.42 9.06 5.69
CA TRP A 96 1.14 9.49 6.27
C TRP A 96 1.24 10.71 7.19
N GLY A 97 2.43 11.08 7.69
CA GLY A 97 2.63 12.24 8.57
C GLY A 97 2.02 13.54 8.03
N PRO A 98 2.32 13.95 6.77
CA PRO A 98 1.74 15.15 6.18
C PRO A 98 0.21 15.13 6.04
N PHE A 99 -0.40 13.94 6.01
CA PHE A 99 -1.86 13.79 5.98
C PHE A 99 -2.44 13.87 7.39
N TYR A 100 -1.76 13.30 8.39
CA TYR A 100 -2.15 13.40 9.79
C TYR A 100 -2.16 14.85 10.29
N ASP A 101 -1.14 15.62 9.90
CA ASP A 101 -1.02 17.04 10.26
C ASP A 101 -2.16 17.90 9.70
N ARG A 102 -2.82 17.44 8.62
CA ARG A 102 -3.97 18.11 8.00
C ARG A 102 -5.32 17.65 8.54
N LEU A 103 -5.36 16.62 9.37
CA LEU A 103 -6.61 16.17 10.00
C LEU A 103 -7.13 17.25 10.94
N ASP A 104 -8.44 17.50 10.89
CA ASP A 104 -9.10 18.34 11.88
C ASP A 104 -9.18 17.63 13.25
N HIS A 105 -9.60 18.37 14.28
CA HIS A 105 -9.72 17.83 15.63
C HIS A 105 -10.67 16.63 15.70
N ALA A 106 -11.82 16.68 15.00
CA ALA A 106 -12.80 15.60 15.02
C ALA A 106 -12.27 14.33 14.36
N GLN A 107 -11.50 14.45 13.28
CA GLN A 107 -10.84 13.34 12.59
C GLN A 107 -9.77 12.69 13.47
N ARG A 108 -8.93 13.50 14.13
CA ARG A 108 -7.91 12.98 15.07
C ARG A 108 -8.55 12.26 16.26
N GLU A 109 -9.59 12.84 16.86
CA GLU A 109 -10.32 12.18 17.94
C GLU A 109 -11.00 10.87 17.46
N SER A 110 -11.41 10.80 16.19
CA SER A 110 -12.03 9.56 15.66
C SER A 110 -11.03 8.43 15.48
N LEU A 111 -9.80 8.74 15.03
CA LEU A 111 -8.71 7.77 15.05
C LEU A 111 -8.39 7.39 16.51
N ARG A 112 -8.35 8.37 17.41
CA ARG A 112 -8.06 8.16 18.82
C ARG A 112 -9.02 7.20 19.50
N ASP A 113 -10.30 7.44 19.31
CA ASP A 113 -11.33 6.59 19.87
C ASP A 113 -11.23 5.17 19.29
N TYR A 114 -10.81 5.02 18.03
CA TYR A 114 -10.61 3.70 17.42
C TYR A 114 -9.50 2.92 18.12
N TRP A 115 -8.30 3.49 18.29
CA TRP A 115 -7.20 2.74 18.94
C TRP A 115 -7.42 2.54 20.44
N LEU A 116 -8.16 3.43 21.12
CA LEU A 116 -8.57 3.22 22.52
C LEU A 116 -9.68 2.17 22.68
N GLY A 117 -10.49 1.93 21.65
CA GLY A 117 -11.68 1.09 21.76
C GLY A 117 -12.26 0.67 20.41
N SER A 118 -11.52 -0.16 19.67
CA SER A 118 -11.92 -0.60 18.32
C SER A 118 -13.13 -1.53 18.31
N GLU A 119 -13.39 -2.28 19.39
CA GLU A 119 -14.51 -3.25 19.42
C GLU A 119 -15.88 -2.57 19.30
N GLY A 120 -16.06 -1.37 19.86
CA GLY A 120 -17.31 -0.61 19.70
C GLY A 120 -17.59 -0.16 18.26
N ILE A 121 -16.59 -0.17 17.39
CA ILE A 121 -16.75 0.11 15.96
C ILE A 121 -16.81 -1.20 15.16
N ASN A 122 -15.88 -2.11 15.42
CA ASN A 122 -15.70 -3.30 14.59
C ASN A 122 -16.71 -4.41 14.89
N ALA A 123 -17.19 -4.54 16.13
CA ALA A 123 -18.15 -5.60 16.47
C ALA A 123 -19.49 -5.47 15.70
N PRO A 124 -20.13 -4.29 15.60
CA PRO A 124 -21.33 -4.13 14.77
C PRO A 124 -21.08 -4.45 13.29
N LEU A 125 -19.89 -4.12 12.76
CA LEU A 125 -19.51 -4.42 11.37
C LEU A 125 -19.40 -5.93 11.11
N ARG A 126 -19.18 -6.73 12.15
CA ARG A 126 -19.18 -8.19 12.10
C ARG A 126 -20.56 -8.80 12.42
N GLY A 127 -21.60 -7.98 12.59
CA GLY A 127 -22.95 -8.43 12.94
C GLY A 127 -23.17 -8.70 14.43
N ASP A 128 -22.26 -8.26 15.32
CA ASP A 128 -22.44 -8.38 16.76
C ASP A 128 -23.39 -7.28 17.27
N ALA A 129 -24.59 -7.71 17.68
CA ALA A 129 -25.65 -6.83 18.17
C ALA A 129 -25.39 -6.26 19.58
N THR A 130 -24.34 -6.72 20.29
CA THR A 130 -23.97 -6.23 21.62
C THR A 130 -23.59 -4.76 21.60
N TYR A 131 -23.07 -4.28 20.47
CA TYR A 131 -22.66 -2.90 20.28
C TYR A 131 -23.60 -2.24 19.26
N PRO A 132 -24.27 -1.11 19.59
CA PRO A 132 -25.06 -0.39 18.60
C PRO A 132 -24.14 0.20 17.53
N PRO A 133 -24.46 0.06 16.23
CA PRO A 133 -23.62 0.60 15.17
C PRO A 133 -23.61 2.13 15.21
N ASN A 134 -22.43 2.73 15.15
CA ASN A 134 -22.26 4.17 14.92
C ASN A 134 -21.74 4.41 13.49
N TRP A 135 -22.67 4.47 12.53
CA TRP A 135 -22.35 4.61 11.11
C TRP A 135 -21.66 5.94 10.76
N GLU A 136 -21.91 7.00 11.53
CA GLU A 136 -21.20 8.27 11.35
C GLU A 136 -19.70 8.10 11.64
N ARG A 137 -19.38 7.42 12.74
CA ARG A 137 -18.00 7.13 13.13
C ARG A 137 -17.31 6.20 12.14
N VAL A 138 -18.01 5.17 11.65
CA VAL A 138 -17.53 4.28 10.57
C VAL A 138 -17.23 5.09 9.31
N GLY A 139 -18.18 5.88 8.81
CA GLY A 139 -18.00 6.67 7.59
C GLY A 139 -16.91 7.73 7.71
N ARG A 140 -16.66 8.24 8.93
CA ARG A 140 -15.55 9.17 9.18
C ARG A 140 -14.19 8.47 9.11
N LEU A 141 -14.05 7.27 9.68
CA LEU A 141 -12.83 6.48 9.55
C LEU A 141 -12.58 6.09 8.09
N ASP A 142 -13.62 5.67 7.35
CA ASP A 142 -13.51 5.38 5.92
C ASP A 142 -12.94 6.59 5.17
N ARG A 143 -13.43 7.81 5.43
CA ARG A 143 -12.90 9.03 4.80
C ARG A 143 -11.42 9.27 5.15
N ILE A 144 -11.02 9.06 6.40
CA ILE A 144 -9.63 9.26 6.83
C ILE A 144 -8.70 8.26 6.14
N LEU A 145 -9.07 6.98 6.12
CA LEU A 145 -8.30 5.89 5.51
C LEU A 145 -8.17 6.03 3.98
N ASN A 146 -9.05 6.79 3.35
CA ASN A 146 -9.00 7.10 1.92
C ASN A 146 -8.22 8.39 1.59
N LEU A 147 -7.75 9.17 2.57
CA LEU A 147 -6.95 10.37 2.30
C LEU A 147 -5.59 10.06 1.66
N GLN A 148 -4.97 8.97 2.11
CA GLN A 148 -3.71 8.46 1.58
C GLN A 148 -3.73 6.93 1.63
N PRO A 149 -4.33 6.27 0.63
CA PRO A 149 -4.24 4.82 0.51
C PRO A 149 -2.78 4.35 0.49
N VAL A 150 -2.60 3.06 0.78
CA VAL A 150 -1.29 2.41 0.78
C VAL A 150 -0.58 2.65 -0.57
N PRO A 151 0.58 3.32 -0.62
CA PRO A 151 1.16 3.79 -1.89
C PRO A 151 1.98 2.72 -2.62
N ALA A 152 2.37 1.66 -1.94
CA ALA A 152 3.21 0.59 -2.46
C ALA A 152 2.75 -0.76 -1.91
N ARG A 153 3.15 -1.86 -2.53
CA ARG A 153 2.89 -3.19 -1.97
C ARG A 153 3.66 -3.34 -0.65
N LEU A 154 2.96 -3.57 0.47
CA LEU A 154 3.54 -3.69 1.80
C LEU A 154 3.35 -5.09 2.36
N GLU A 155 4.23 -5.46 3.29
CA GLU A 155 4.01 -6.56 4.23
C GLU A 155 3.62 -5.97 5.59
N ALA A 156 2.50 -6.43 6.12
CA ALA A 156 2.02 -6.10 7.46
C ALA A 156 1.82 -7.37 8.29
N TRP A 157 1.68 -7.21 9.59
CA TRP A 157 1.60 -8.30 10.56
C TRP A 157 0.37 -8.11 11.43
N LYS A 158 -0.32 -9.21 11.73
CA LYS A 158 -1.49 -9.19 12.61
C LYS A 158 -1.54 -10.44 13.45
N THR A 159 -1.91 -10.29 14.71
CA THR A 159 -2.38 -11.42 15.50
C THR A 159 -3.90 -11.32 15.67
N ILE A 160 -4.60 -12.43 15.46
CA ILE A 160 -6.06 -12.50 15.39
C ILE A 160 -6.54 -13.85 15.94
N ARG A 161 -7.83 -13.95 16.23
CA ARG A 161 -8.46 -15.25 16.45
C ARG A 161 -8.79 -15.88 15.09
N PHE A 162 -8.55 -17.18 14.94
CA PHE A 162 -8.83 -17.90 13.70
C PHE A 162 -10.29 -17.78 13.26
N ASP A 163 -11.22 -17.84 14.20
CA ASP A 163 -12.67 -17.74 13.95
C ASP A 163 -13.08 -16.43 13.27
N ARG A 164 -12.24 -15.38 13.33
CA ARG A 164 -12.46 -14.11 12.61
C ARG A 164 -12.02 -14.16 11.16
N LEU A 165 -11.23 -15.15 10.74
CA LEU A 165 -10.79 -15.33 9.36
C LEU A 165 -11.73 -16.27 8.61
N PHE A 166 -12.06 -17.39 9.24
CA PHE A 166 -12.89 -18.46 8.66
C PHE A 166 -13.85 -18.98 9.74
N PRO A 167 -14.95 -18.25 10.03
CA PRO A 167 -15.90 -18.59 11.09
C PRO A 167 -16.59 -19.96 10.90
N GLU A 168 -16.59 -20.48 9.68
CA GLU A 168 -17.33 -21.67 9.27
C GLU A 168 -16.53 -22.98 9.31
N CYS A 169 -15.23 -22.96 9.64
CA CYS A 169 -14.42 -24.17 9.66
C CYS A 169 -13.45 -24.22 10.85
N LEU A 170 -12.76 -25.35 11.01
CA LEU A 170 -11.67 -25.48 11.96
C LEU A 170 -10.34 -25.06 11.31
N PRO A 171 -9.35 -24.60 12.12
CA PRO A 171 -8.02 -24.29 11.62
C PRO A 171 -7.36 -25.41 10.80
N SER A 172 -7.58 -26.67 11.19
CA SER A 172 -7.03 -27.85 10.51
C SER A 172 -7.57 -28.07 9.10
N ASP A 173 -8.73 -27.49 8.78
CA ASP A 173 -9.47 -27.77 7.55
C ASP A 173 -9.18 -26.72 6.47
N VAL A 174 -8.38 -25.71 6.80
CA VAL A 174 -8.03 -24.62 5.91
C VAL A 174 -6.81 -24.99 5.06
N GLN A 175 -6.89 -24.64 3.77
CA GLN A 175 -5.84 -24.88 2.80
C GLN A 175 -5.48 -23.56 2.09
N PRO A 176 -4.23 -23.38 1.64
CA PRO A 176 -3.86 -22.31 0.73
C PRO A 176 -4.81 -22.20 -0.47
N GLY A 177 -5.05 -20.98 -0.94
CA GLY A 177 -6.04 -20.61 -1.95
C GLY A 177 -7.43 -20.34 -1.39
N ARG A 178 -7.72 -20.69 -0.13
CA ARG A 178 -9.00 -20.33 0.50
C ARG A 178 -9.13 -18.82 0.59
N ARG A 179 -10.32 -18.31 0.25
CA ARG A 179 -10.65 -16.88 0.34
C ARG A 179 -11.46 -16.59 1.60
N GLY A 180 -11.24 -15.42 2.15
CA GLY A 180 -12.02 -14.89 3.26
C GLY A 180 -12.25 -13.40 3.11
N HIS A 181 -12.83 -12.80 4.15
CA HIS A 181 -13.26 -11.42 4.10
C HIS A 181 -13.18 -10.73 5.46
N PHE A 182 -12.61 -9.53 5.51
CA PHE A 182 -12.68 -8.64 6.66
C PHE A 182 -13.82 -7.64 6.48
N ALA A 183 -14.93 -7.86 7.18
CA ALA A 183 -16.07 -6.93 7.17
C ALA A 183 -15.78 -5.63 7.97
N ASP A 184 -14.80 -5.66 8.86
CA ASP A 184 -14.44 -4.59 9.78
C ASP A 184 -13.07 -3.97 9.44
N PHE A 185 -12.69 -2.90 10.16
CA PHE A 185 -11.37 -2.29 9.98
C PHE A 185 -10.26 -3.21 10.50
N VAL A 186 -9.15 -3.29 9.76
CA VAL A 186 -8.07 -4.24 10.07
C VAL A 186 -6.86 -3.51 10.66
N SER A 187 -6.75 -3.52 11.98
CA SER A 187 -5.53 -3.07 12.67
C SER A 187 -4.39 -4.08 12.45
N THR A 188 -3.24 -3.58 11.99
CA THR A 188 -2.03 -4.36 11.67
C THR A 188 -0.78 -3.61 12.15
N SER A 189 0.37 -4.27 12.14
CA SER A 189 1.69 -3.68 12.37
C SER A 189 2.53 -3.72 11.10
N LEU A 190 3.31 -2.68 10.83
CA LEU A 190 4.31 -2.72 9.75
C LEU A 190 5.54 -3.59 10.09
N THR A 191 5.64 -4.10 11.33
CA THR A 191 6.75 -4.96 11.75
C THR A 191 6.26 -6.21 12.46
N ARG A 192 7.03 -7.30 12.36
CA ARG A 192 6.70 -8.52 13.10
C ARG A 192 6.78 -8.31 14.62
N GLY A 193 7.72 -7.50 15.10
CA GLY A 193 7.89 -7.19 16.53
C GLY A 193 6.65 -6.52 17.14
N GLY A 194 5.91 -5.73 16.36
CA GLY A 194 4.71 -5.03 16.80
C GLY A 194 3.52 -5.93 17.15
N ILE A 195 3.59 -7.25 16.93
CA ILE A 195 2.52 -8.18 17.33
C ILE A 195 2.91 -9.16 18.45
N GLU A 196 4.17 -9.16 18.91
CA GLU A 196 4.69 -10.19 19.81
C GLU A 196 4.00 -10.22 21.18
N THR A 197 3.71 -9.06 21.75
CA THR A 197 3.05 -8.95 23.06
C THR A 197 1.54 -9.20 22.98
N LEU A 198 0.96 -9.10 21.78
CA LEU A 198 -0.48 -9.19 21.55
C LEU A 198 -0.98 -10.64 21.48
N GLY A 199 -0.11 -11.59 21.12
CA GLY A 199 -0.47 -13.00 20.91
C GLY A 199 -1.02 -13.70 22.16
N ARG A 200 -0.86 -13.10 23.35
CA ARG A 200 -1.37 -13.64 24.63
C ARG A 200 -2.66 -12.96 25.11
N THR A 201 -3.20 -12.03 24.33
CA THR A 201 -4.38 -11.24 24.72
C THR A 201 -5.61 -11.65 23.91
N ARG A 202 -6.79 -11.54 24.52
CA ARG A 202 -8.10 -11.67 23.85
C ARG A 202 -8.30 -12.98 23.05
N GLY A 203 -7.67 -14.07 23.48
CA GLY A 203 -7.80 -15.38 22.84
C GLY A 203 -7.28 -15.44 21.41
N ARG A 204 -6.41 -14.52 20.99
CA ARG A 204 -5.78 -14.54 19.67
C ARG A 204 -4.89 -15.78 19.58
N ASP A 205 -5.11 -16.61 18.58
CA ASP A 205 -4.45 -17.92 18.39
C ASP A 205 -3.73 -18.04 17.05
N THR A 206 -3.81 -17.00 16.21
CA THR A 206 -3.32 -16.98 14.84
C THR A 206 -2.47 -15.75 14.58
N ASP A 207 -1.27 -15.93 14.03
CA ASP A 207 -0.42 -14.85 13.54
C ASP A 207 -0.40 -14.85 12.01
N LEU A 208 -0.56 -13.67 11.41
CA LEU A 208 -0.66 -13.48 9.98
C LEU A 208 0.41 -12.52 9.48
N ARG A 209 1.05 -12.94 8.38
CA ARG A 209 1.76 -12.07 7.45
C ARG A 209 0.77 -11.64 6.36
N ILE A 210 0.62 -10.34 6.13
CA ILE A 210 -0.40 -9.78 5.26
C ILE A 210 0.29 -9.02 4.12
N GLU A 211 0.13 -9.49 2.88
CA GLU A 211 0.49 -8.71 1.70
C GLU A 211 -0.61 -7.69 1.40
N VAL A 212 -0.30 -6.41 1.52
CA VAL A 212 -1.22 -5.29 1.27
C VAL A 212 -0.87 -4.66 -0.08
N PRO A 213 -1.76 -4.73 -1.10
CA PRO A 213 -1.50 -4.11 -2.39
C PRO A 213 -1.61 -2.58 -2.33
N PRO A 214 -0.93 -1.86 -3.25
CA PRO A 214 -1.13 -0.43 -3.38
C PRO A 214 -2.59 -0.09 -3.69
N GLY A 215 -3.05 1.07 -3.24
CA GLY A 215 -4.43 1.52 -3.39
C GLY A 215 -5.38 1.01 -2.30
N THR A 216 -4.95 0.09 -1.44
CA THR A 216 -5.74 -0.34 -0.27
C THR A 216 -5.96 0.85 0.67
N PRO A 217 -7.19 1.18 1.09
CA PRO A 217 -7.42 2.20 2.10
C PRO A 217 -6.64 1.87 3.38
N GLY A 218 -5.86 2.82 3.87
CA GLY A 218 -4.98 2.59 5.00
C GLY A 218 -4.36 3.86 5.54
N PHE A 219 -4.09 3.89 6.82
CA PHE A 219 -3.53 5.05 7.51
C PHE A 219 -2.57 4.57 8.60
N PHE A 220 -1.33 5.05 8.56
CA PHE A 220 -0.36 4.75 9.60
C PHE A 220 -0.60 5.63 10.82
N ILE A 221 -0.79 4.99 11.97
CA ILE A 221 -1.09 5.65 13.24
C ILE A 221 0.15 5.62 14.14
N GLY A 222 0.95 4.55 14.08
CA GLY A 222 2.30 4.47 14.67
C GLY A 222 2.43 5.09 16.05
N GLU A 223 3.31 6.09 16.17
CA GLU A 223 3.60 6.82 17.41
C GLU A 223 2.39 7.50 18.07
N LYS A 224 1.29 7.67 17.34
CA LYS A 224 0.07 8.30 17.85
C LYS A 224 -0.89 7.31 18.48
N SER A 225 -0.68 6.01 18.30
CA SER A 225 -1.52 4.97 18.91
C SER A 225 -1.28 4.92 20.42
N ALA A 226 -2.20 4.28 21.16
CA ALA A 226 -2.00 4.02 22.59
C ALA A 226 -0.77 3.13 22.87
N TRP A 227 -0.28 2.44 21.84
CA TRP A 227 0.84 1.51 21.89
C TRP A 227 1.82 1.84 20.76
N SER A 228 2.57 2.93 20.93
CA SER A 228 3.51 3.42 19.91
C SER A 228 4.54 2.39 19.42
N TRP A 229 4.78 1.33 20.21
CA TRP A 229 5.65 0.20 19.85
C TRP A 229 5.05 -0.74 18.78
N GLU A 230 3.77 -0.61 18.44
CA GLU A 230 3.10 -1.48 17.47
C GLU A 230 3.37 -1.09 16.01
N SER A 231 3.91 0.10 15.71
CA SER A 231 4.02 0.61 14.33
C SER A 231 2.73 0.40 13.53
N GLU A 232 1.60 0.80 14.11
CA GLU A 232 0.27 0.42 13.64
C GLU A 232 -0.04 1.01 12.25
N LEU A 233 -0.38 0.14 11.31
CA LEU A 233 -1.07 0.47 10.06
C LEU A 233 -2.52 0.00 10.18
N LEU A 234 -3.44 0.96 10.22
CA LEU A 234 -4.86 0.66 10.17
C LEU A 234 -5.28 0.54 8.71
N LEU A 235 -5.87 -0.58 8.32
CA LEU A 235 -6.46 -0.79 6.99
C LEU A 235 -7.97 -0.56 7.02
N GLY A 236 -8.51 -0.28 5.84
CA GLY A 236 -9.95 -0.19 5.58
C GLY A 236 -10.72 -1.46 5.96
N ARG A 237 -12.05 -1.33 5.88
CA ARG A 237 -13.00 -2.43 6.00
C ARG A 237 -13.40 -2.97 4.63
N ASP A 238 -14.18 -4.05 4.63
CA ASP A 238 -14.71 -4.69 3.43
C ASP A 238 -13.59 -5.24 2.51
N LEU A 239 -12.56 -5.84 3.12
CA LEU A 239 -11.38 -6.33 2.41
C LEU A 239 -11.47 -7.84 2.17
N GLY A 240 -11.57 -8.24 0.90
CA GLY A 240 -11.37 -9.64 0.50
C GLY A 240 -9.90 -10.04 0.63
N PHE A 241 -9.64 -11.30 0.99
CA PHE A 241 -8.28 -11.84 1.04
C PHE A 241 -8.21 -13.29 0.54
N GLU A 242 -7.01 -13.70 0.16
CA GLU A 242 -6.65 -15.07 -0.19
C GLU A 242 -5.55 -15.57 0.75
N LEU A 243 -5.69 -16.80 1.25
CA LEU A 243 -4.68 -17.46 2.06
C LEU A 243 -3.59 -18.05 1.17
N LEU A 244 -2.32 -17.74 1.46
CA LEU A 244 -1.15 -18.18 0.72
C LEU A 244 -0.42 -19.32 1.43
N GLU A 245 -0.29 -19.22 2.75
CA GLU A 245 0.45 -20.15 3.60
C GLU A 245 -0.36 -20.41 4.87
N TRP A 246 -0.28 -21.63 5.40
CA TRP A 246 -0.98 -22.04 6.62
C TRP A 246 -0.22 -23.17 7.31
N ASP A 247 0.12 -22.97 8.59
CA ASP A 247 0.90 -23.94 9.38
C ASP A 247 0.61 -23.81 10.89
N SER A 248 0.82 -24.89 11.63
CA SER A 248 0.79 -24.94 13.10
C SER A 248 2.05 -25.53 13.74
N SER A 249 3.09 -25.82 12.95
CA SER A 249 4.29 -26.55 13.41
C SER A 249 5.02 -25.89 14.58
N ALA A 250 4.91 -24.56 14.73
CA ALA A 250 5.52 -23.79 15.80
C ALA A 250 4.68 -23.71 17.10
N GLY A 251 3.64 -24.55 17.25
CA GLY A 251 2.78 -24.57 18.43
C GLY A 251 1.73 -23.45 18.49
N ARG A 252 1.59 -22.68 17.40
CA ARG A 252 0.58 -21.63 17.18
C ARG A 252 0.24 -21.60 15.70
N TRP A 253 -1.00 -21.27 15.35
CA TRP A 253 -1.37 -21.09 13.94
C TRP A 253 -0.66 -19.88 13.36
N ALA A 254 -0.04 -20.07 12.21
CA ALA A 254 0.61 -19.02 11.45
C ALA A 254 0.19 -19.13 9.99
N GLY A 255 -0.02 -17.98 9.35
CA GLY A 255 -0.37 -17.95 7.94
C GLY A 255 0.16 -16.72 7.23
N ALA A 256 0.09 -16.78 5.90
CA ALA A 256 0.26 -15.61 5.05
C ALA A 256 -1.01 -15.39 4.24
N ILE A 257 -1.50 -14.17 4.17
CA ILE A 257 -2.64 -13.79 3.33
C ILE A 257 -2.24 -12.68 2.37
N ARG A 258 -2.96 -12.57 1.26
CA ARG A 258 -2.92 -11.43 0.36
C ARG A 258 -4.27 -10.74 0.38
N ILE A 259 -4.28 -9.45 0.70
CA ILE A 259 -5.45 -8.62 0.47
C ILE A 259 -5.67 -8.55 -1.04
N LEU A 260 -6.87 -8.93 -1.48
CA LEU A 260 -7.27 -8.78 -2.86
C LEU A 260 -7.43 -7.29 -3.14
N ALA A 261 -6.92 -6.81 -4.27
CA ALA A 261 -7.17 -5.43 -4.66
C ALA A 261 -8.68 -5.20 -4.63
N PRO A 262 -9.17 -4.06 -4.10
CA PRO A 262 -10.57 -3.73 -4.22
C PRO A 262 -10.90 -3.87 -5.70
N ASP A 263 -11.95 -4.64 -6.04
CA ASP A 263 -12.43 -4.75 -7.42
C ASP A 263 -12.46 -3.31 -7.93
N VAL A 264 -11.57 -2.98 -8.87
CA VAL A 264 -11.59 -1.67 -9.51
C VAL A 264 -12.92 -1.70 -10.22
N ALA A 265 -13.95 -1.14 -9.57
CA ALA A 265 -15.29 -1.13 -10.09
C ALA A 265 -15.12 -0.64 -11.52
N ALA A 266 -15.42 -1.52 -12.48
CA ALA A 266 -15.39 -1.14 -13.87
C ALA A 266 -16.22 0.16 -13.93
N PRO A 267 -15.67 1.26 -14.48
CA PRO A 267 -16.36 2.54 -14.43
C PRO A 267 -17.73 2.37 -15.08
N GLY A 268 -18.80 2.28 -14.28
CA GLY A 268 -20.14 2.06 -14.83
C GLY A 268 -21.23 1.48 -13.92
N SER A 269 -20.97 0.87 -12.77
CA SER A 269 -22.06 0.32 -11.94
C SER A 269 -22.37 1.21 -10.73
N VAL A 270 -23.12 2.28 -11.00
CA VAL A 270 -23.99 2.90 -9.98
C VAL A 270 -25.18 1.97 -9.83
N LYS A 271 -25.45 1.49 -8.61
CA LYS A 271 -26.75 0.94 -8.22
C LYS A 271 -27.65 2.06 -7.77
#